data_AF-A0A087UF68-F1
#
_entry.id   AF-A0A087UF68-F1
#
_cell.length_a   1.000
_cell.length_b   1.000
_cell.length_c   1.000
_cell.angle_alpha   90.00
_cell.angle_beta   90.00
_cell.angle_gamma   90.00
#
_symmetry.space_group_name_H-M   'P 1'
#
loop_
_entity.id
_entity.type
_entity.pdbx_description
1 polymer ?
#
loop_
_entity_poly.entity_id
_entity_poly.type
_entity_poly.pdbx_seq_one_letter_code
_entity_poly.pdbx_strand_id
1 'polypeptide(L)'
;MTDKSRNFRSAYYDKVGFRGVEEKKSLEILINEKPMDKAKLSKFCLRFTLPSIYREYVWKILLDVISVNAATHDSIMKIRQVHYMQLKHSLEIMRKINADT
;
A
#
# COMPACT_ATOMS: atom_id res chain seq x y z
N MET A 1 -35.89 8.03 2.54
CA MET A 1 -36.20 7.04 3.60
C MET A 1 -35.30 5.82 3.43
N THR A 2 -34.05 5.89 3.89
CA THR A 2 -33.20 4.72 4.14
C THR A 2 -32.06 5.19 5.05
N ASP A 3 -32.44 5.64 6.24
CA ASP A 3 -31.49 5.81 7.34
C ASP A 3 -31.13 4.40 7.82
N LYS A 4 -30.27 3.74 7.04
CA LYS A 4 -29.56 2.54 7.48
C LYS A 4 -28.71 3.00 8.66
N SER A 5 -29.27 2.87 9.87
CA SER A 5 -28.53 2.46 11.06
C SER A 5 -27.04 2.74 10.91
N ARG A 6 -26.62 4.01 11.04
CA ARG A 6 -25.19 4.37 10.98
C ARG A 6 -24.48 3.38 11.90
N ASN A 7 -23.71 2.49 11.27
CA ASN A 7 -23.27 1.23 11.82
C ASN A 7 -22.89 1.46 13.30
N PHE A 8 -23.67 0.90 14.23
CA PHE A 8 -23.63 1.29 15.66
C PHE A 8 -22.20 1.21 16.22
N ARG A 9 -21.42 0.28 15.67
CA ARG A 9 -19.99 0.11 15.96
C ARG A 9 -19.16 1.32 15.55
N SER A 10 -19.28 1.85 14.33
CA SER A 10 -18.56 3.04 13.89
C SER A 10 -18.95 4.26 14.75
N ALA A 11 -20.24 4.42 15.06
CA ALA A 11 -20.70 5.51 15.94
C ALA A 11 -20.14 5.40 17.36
N TYR A 12 -20.08 4.19 17.93
CA TYR A 12 -19.45 3.94 19.23
C TYR A 12 -17.96 4.24 19.18
N TYR A 13 -17.24 3.69 18.19
CA TYR A 13 -15.80 3.89 18.04
C TYR A 13 -15.42 5.35 17.84
N ASP A 14 -16.18 6.11 17.06
CA ASP A 14 -15.99 7.56 16.92
C ASP A 14 -16.16 8.30 18.24
N LYS A 15 -17.18 7.92 19.04
CA LYS A 15 -17.46 8.52 20.35
C LYS A 15 -16.36 8.24 21.38
N VAL A 16 -15.73 7.06 21.30
CA VAL A 16 -14.61 6.66 22.18
C VAL A 16 -13.22 6.98 21.60
N GLY A 17 -13.16 7.72 20.48
CA GLY A 17 -11.90 8.21 19.88
C GLY A 17 -11.17 7.22 18.96
N PHE A 18 -11.71 6.03 18.72
CA PHE A 18 -11.16 5.01 17.84
C PHE A 18 -11.68 5.13 16.41
N ARG A 19 -11.33 6.21 15.70
CA ARG A 19 -11.71 6.37 14.28
C ARG A 19 -10.92 5.43 13.37
N GLY A 20 -11.48 4.98 12.25
CA GLY A 20 -10.73 4.22 11.24
C GLY A 20 -10.67 2.70 11.42
N VAL A 21 -11.31 2.14 12.47
CA VAL A 21 -11.23 0.71 12.81
C VAL A 21 -11.86 -0.18 11.73
N GLU A 22 -12.98 0.25 11.15
CA GLU A 22 -13.67 -0.53 10.12
C GLU A 22 -13.00 -0.38 8.76
N GLU A 23 -12.43 0.79 8.48
CA GLU A 23 -11.63 1.09 7.30
C GLU A 23 -10.36 0.22 7.28
N LYS A 24 -9.67 0.10 8.43
CA LYS A 24 -8.50 -0.78 8.55
C LYS A 24 -8.85 -2.24 8.25
N LYS A 25 -9.94 -2.75 8.84
CA LYS A 25 -10.41 -4.13 8.57
C LYS A 25 -10.77 -4.32 7.10
N SER A 26 -11.46 -3.34 6.52
CA SER A 26 -11.83 -3.38 5.10
C SER A 26 -10.61 -3.40 4.19
N LEU A 27 -9.57 -2.63 4.52
CA LEU A 27 -8.29 -2.64 3.81
C LEU A 27 -7.56 -3.99 3.94
N GLU A 28 -7.52 -4.56 5.15
CA GLU A 28 -6.91 -5.89 5.39
C GLU A 28 -7.61 -6.98 4.57
N ILE A 29 -8.94 -6.92 4.41
CA ILE A 29 -9.68 -7.85 3.54
C ILE A 29 -9.23 -7.70 2.07
N LEU A 30 -9.11 -6.46 1.58
CA LEU A 30 -8.68 -6.19 0.20
C LEU A 30 -7.23 -6.65 -0.07
N ILE A 31 -6.33 -6.45 0.90
CA ILE A 31 -4.92 -6.85 0.79
C ILE A 31 -4.77 -8.38 0.81
N ASN A 32 -5.63 -9.09 1.55
CA ASN A 32 -5.57 -10.54 1.65
C ASN A 32 -6.31 -11.27 0.50
N GLU A 33 -7.00 -10.55 -0.39
CA GLU A 33 -7.62 -11.11 -1.59
C GLU A 33 -6.54 -11.67 -2.54
N LYS A 34 -6.72 -12.90 -3.06
CA LYS A 34 -5.76 -13.57 -3.95
C LYS A 34 -6.42 -13.93 -5.28
N PRO A 35 -6.11 -13.25 -6.40
CA PRO A 35 -5.21 -12.09 -6.54
C PRO A 35 -5.83 -10.78 -6.01
N MET A 36 -4.99 -9.81 -5.64
CA MET A 36 -5.47 -8.50 -5.17
C MET A 36 -6.16 -7.71 -6.28
N ASP A 37 -7.32 -7.13 -5.98
CA ASP A 37 -8.04 -6.26 -6.91
C ASP A 37 -7.54 -4.81 -6.81
N LYS A 38 -6.72 -4.42 -7.79
CA LYS A 38 -6.14 -3.07 -7.90
C LYS A 38 -7.22 -1.98 -8.02
N ALA A 39 -8.34 -2.26 -8.70
CA ALA A 39 -9.41 -1.28 -8.89
C ALA A 39 -10.18 -1.03 -7.59
N LYS A 40 -10.44 -2.08 -6.79
CA LYS A 40 -11.03 -1.93 -5.45
C LYS A 40 -10.09 -1.18 -4.50
N LEU A 41 -8.78 -1.49 -4.51
CA LEU A 41 -7.78 -0.78 -3.72
C LEU A 41 -7.69 0.71 -4.08
N SER A 42 -7.71 1.05 -5.37
CA SER A 42 -7.72 2.44 -5.83
C SER A 42 -8.97 3.18 -5.36
N LYS A 43 -10.16 2.58 -5.52
CA LYS A 43 -11.43 3.16 -5.00
C LYS A 43 -11.39 3.35 -3.49
N PHE A 44 -10.80 2.43 -2.75
CA PHE A 44 -10.61 2.57 -1.31
C PHE A 44 -9.74 3.79 -0.97
N CYS A 45 -8.61 3.96 -1.66
CA CYS A 45 -7.69 5.09 -1.44
C CYS A 45 -8.30 6.46 -1.80
N LEU A 46 -9.22 6.50 -2.77
CA LEU A 46 -9.95 7.73 -3.11
C LEU A 46 -11.00 8.10 -2.05
N ARG A 47 -11.50 7.13 -1.29
CA ARG A 47 -12.57 7.33 -0.31
C ARG A 47 -12.07 7.48 1.12
N PHE A 48 -10.96 6.82 1.46
CA PHE A 48 -10.43 6.74 2.81
C PHE A 48 -8.93 7.01 2.83
N THR A 49 -8.47 7.65 3.91
CA THR A 49 -7.03 7.83 4.15
C THR A 49 -6.38 6.50 4.49
N LEU A 50 -5.30 6.15 3.78
CA LEU A 50 -4.54 4.94 4.07
C LEU A 50 -3.85 5.02 5.44
N PRO A 51 -3.99 3.99 6.31
CA PRO A 51 -3.18 3.86 7.51
C PRO A 51 -1.69 3.84 7.17
N SER A 52 -0.86 4.50 7.98
CA SER A 52 0.59 4.64 7.69
C SER A 52 1.31 3.31 7.51
N ILE A 53 0.90 2.27 8.25
CA ILE A 53 1.49 0.93 8.18
C ILE A 53 1.32 0.28 6.80
N TYR A 54 0.21 0.54 6.11
CA TYR A 54 -0.09 -0.07 4.80
C TYR A 54 0.23 0.85 3.63
N ARG A 55 0.56 2.13 3.88
CA ARG A 55 0.73 3.13 2.82
C ARG A 55 1.80 2.74 1.81
N GLU A 56 3.00 2.39 2.29
CA GLU A 56 4.11 1.98 1.42
C GLU A 56 3.73 0.75 0.58
N TYR A 57 3.13 -0.26 1.22
CA TYR A 57 2.75 -1.51 0.56
C TYR A 57 1.69 -1.30 -0.54
N VAL A 58 0.60 -0.58 -0.22
CA VAL A 58 -0.48 -0.31 -1.16
C VAL A 58 0.02 0.54 -2.33
N TRP A 59 0.89 1.52 -2.09
CA TRP A 59 1.47 2.33 -3.16
C TRP A 59 2.38 1.52 -4.09
N LYS A 60 3.18 0.60 -3.56
CA LYS A 60 3.98 -0.30 -4.41
C LYS A 60 3.09 -1.11 -5.37
N ILE A 61 1.90 -1.52 -4.95
CA ILE A 61 0.95 -2.24 -5.81
C ILE A 61 0.29 -1.30 -6.82
N LEU A 62 -0.19 -0.13 -6.37
CA LEU A 62 -0.88 0.83 -7.24
C LEU A 62 0.03 1.39 -8.34
N LEU A 63 1.32 1.57 -8.05
CA LEU A 63 2.35 2.06 -8.96
C LEU A 63 3.01 0.96 -9.80
N ASP A 64 2.51 -0.29 -9.73
CA ASP A 64 3.06 -1.45 -10.44
C ASP A 64 4.55 -1.73 -10.11
N VAL A 65 5.00 -1.30 -8.92
CA VAL A 65 6.32 -1.66 -8.39
C VAL A 65 6.33 -3.14 -8.02
N ILE A 66 5.28 -3.61 -7.34
CA ILE A 66 5.06 -5.03 -7.05
C ILE A 66 3.75 -5.48 -7.70
N SER A 67 3.65 -6.78 -8.02
CA SER A 67 2.48 -7.33 -8.70
C SER A 67 1.27 -7.44 -7.76
N VAL A 68 0.10 -7.77 -8.29
CA VAL A 68 -1.10 -8.11 -7.49
C VAL A 68 -1.01 -9.49 -6.80
N ASN A 69 0.00 -10.30 -7.13
CA ASN A 69 0.18 -11.63 -6.55
C ASN A 69 1.27 -11.60 -5.48
N ALA A 70 0.85 -11.70 -4.22
CA ALA A 70 1.73 -11.69 -3.05
C ALA A 70 2.86 -12.73 -3.12
N ALA A 71 2.63 -13.89 -3.74
CA ALA A 71 3.64 -14.95 -3.85
C ALA A 71 4.88 -14.51 -4.66
N THR A 72 4.76 -13.50 -5.51
CA THR A 72 5.85 -13.01 -6.37
C THR A 72 6.58 -11.79 -5.81
N HIS A 73 6.09 -11.23 -4.69
CA HIS A 73 6.59 -9.97 -4.14
C HIS A 73 8.08 -10.03 -3.77
N ASP A 74 8.50 -11.09 -3.07
CA ASP A 74 9.89 -11.25 -2.62
C ASP A 74 10.86 -11.33 -3.80
N SER A 75 10.50 -12.09 -4.83
CA SER A 75 11.32 -12.25 -6.03
C SER A 75 11.45 -10.94 -6.80
N ILE A 76 10.34 -10.21 -7.00
CA ILE A 76 10.35 -8.91 -7.67
C ILE A 76 11.20 -7.91 -6.88
N MET A 77 11.06 -7.87 -5.56
CA MET A 77 11.78 -6.92 -4.73
C MET A 77 13.30 -7.19 -4.75
N LYS A 78 13.71 -8.46 -4.70
CA LYS A 78 15.13 -8.84 -4.84
C LYS A 78 15.72 -8.37 -6.17
N ILE A 79 15.01 -8.60 -7.28
CA ILE A 79 15.45 -8.18 -8.61
C ILE A 79 15.57 -6.64 -8.67
N ARG A 80 14.58 -5.91 -8.16
CA ARG A 80 14.60 -4.45 -8.14
C ARG A 80 15.75 -3.89 -7.31
N GLN A 81 16.04 -4.49 -6.16
CA GLN A 81 17.16 -4.09 -5.32
C GLN A 81 18.49 -4.28 -6.05
N VAL A 82 18.69 -5.44 -6.70
CA VAL A 82 19.90 -5.69 -7.52
C VAL A 82 20.02 -4.67 -8.64
N HIS A 83 18.93 -4.41 -9.37
CA HIS A 83 18.92 -3.44 -10.46
C HIS A 83 19.27 -2.03 -9.97
N TYR A 84 18.71 -1.60 -8.84
CA TYR A 84 19.05 -0.32 -8.22
C TYR A 84 20.53 -0.24 -7.86
N MET A 85 21.08 -1.27 -7.22
CA MET A 85 22.50 -1.30 -6.84
C MET A 85 23.42 -1.24 -8.06
N GLN A 86 23.08 -1.97 -9.13
CA GLN A 86 23.85 -1.96 -10.38
C GLN A 86 23.82 -0.59 -11.08
N LEU A 87 22.64 0.05 -11.13
CA LEU A 87 22.51 1.40 -11.69
C LEU A 87 23.25 2.45 -10.86
N LYS A 88 23.16 2.36 -9.53
CA LYS A 88 23.90 3.26 -8.65
C LYS A 88 25.41 3.09 -8.87
N HIS A 89 25.89 1.85 -8.87
CA HIS A 89 27.29 1.55 -9.06
C HIS A 89 27.83 2.01 -10.42
N SER A 90 27.05 1.87 -11.50
CA SER A 90 27.46 2.35 -12.82
C SER A 90 27.58 3.88 -12.84
N LEU A 91 26.66 4.61 -12.19
CA LEU A 91 26.73 6.07 -12.07
C LEU A 91 27.95 6.53 -11.25
N GLU A 92 28.31 5.79 -10.19
CA GLU A 92 29.53 6.03 -9.40
C GLU A 92 30.79 5.86 -10.26
N ILE A 93 30.88 4.76 -11.03
CA ILE A 93 32.02 4.51 -11.96
C ILE A 93 32.11 5.61 -13.02
N MET A 94 30.98 6.04 -13.57
CA MET A 94 30.91 7.12 -14.54
C MET A 94 31.18 8.51 -13.95
N ARG A 95 31.43 8.60 -12.62
CA ARG A 95 31.63 9.85 -11.88
C ARG A 95 30.49 10.84 -12.07
N LYS A 96 29.26 10.32 -12.22
CA LYS A 96 28.04 11.13 -12.31
C LYS A 96 27.47 11.45 -10.94
N ILE A 97 27.81 10.64 -9.93
CA ILE A 97 27.45 10.84 -8.53
C ILE A 97 28.70 10.62 -7.66
N ASN A 98 28.82 11.39 -6.57
CA ASN A 98 29.90 11.28 -5.59
C ASN A 98 29.32 10.83 -4.24
N ALA A 99 30.16 10.34 -3.33
CA ALA A 99 29.75 9.89 -2.00
C ALA A 99 29.08 10.99 -1.14
N ASP A 100 29.27 12.26 -1.49
CA ASP A 100 28.71 13.44 -0.81
C ASP A 100 27.41 13.98 -1.42
N THR A 101 26.84 13.28 -2.43
CA THR A 101 25.57 13.61 -3.10
C THR A 101 24.60 12.45 -3.02
#